data_AF-A0A9J6DML3-F1
#
_entry.id   AF-A0A9J6DML3-F1
#
_cell.length_a   1.000
_cell.length_b   1.000
_cell.length_c   1.000
_cell.angle_alpha   90.00
_cell.angle_beta   90.00
_cell.angle_gamma   90.00
#
_symmetry.space_group_name_H-M   'P 1'
#
loop_
_entity.id
_entity.type
_entity.pdbx_description
1 polymer ?
#
loop_
_entity_poly.entity_id
_entity_poly.type
_entity_poly.pdbx_seq_one_letter_code
_entity_poly.pdbx_strand_id
1 'polypeptide(L)'
;MGTPDPPPLKIEVVYVEKGSDVAWQNVLYQVVANYFGVNKSFSDVPGRTIHWPGGKRVPPPDTPRCGFDGSKCSDEELPKYAIVSGVLSGLVVILCIVFFFIYRRAFANRTLSGRKQRTEISHKALQAGSRVGLDDMENPLGRYLQLTSAPLQEIRFSNEPDES
;
A
#
# COMPACT_ATOMS: atom_id res chain seq x y z
N MET A 1 -17.54 44.51 -71.25
CA MET A 1 -17.33 45.26 -70.00
C MET A 1 -17.24 44.26 -68.86
N GLY A 2 -16.06 44.05 -68.29
CA GLY A 2 -15.92 43.24 -67.07
C GLY A 2 -16.52 44.00 -65.90
N THR A 3 -17.31 43.33 -65.07
CA THR A 3 -17.79 43.90 -63.80
C THR A 3 -16.58 44.21 -62.91
N PRO A 4 -16.56 45.35 -62.19
CA PRO A 4 -15.51 45.61 -61.22
C PRO A 4 -15.51 44.51 -60.16
N ASP A 5 -14.33 43.98 -59.85
CA ASP A 5 -14.15 42.95 -58.84
C ASP A 5 -14.73 43.44 -57.49
N PRO A 6 -15.45 42.57 -56.75
CA PRO A 6 -15.95 42.94 -55.44
C PRO A 6 -14.76 43.25 -54.52
N PRO A 7 -14.86 44.29 -53.67
CA PRO A 7 -13.80 44.61 -52.72
C PRO A 7 -13.53 43.41 -51.80
N PRO A 8 -12.27 43.09 -51.50
CA PRO A 8 -11.96 41.93 -50.67
C PRO A 8 -12.54 42.10 -49.27
N LEU A 9 -13.21 41.06 -48.76
CA LEU A 9 -13.66 40.98 -47.37
C LEU A 9 -12.45 41.08 -46.44
N LYS A 10 -12.31 42.24 -45.79
CA LYS A 10 -11.23 42.59 -44.86
C LYS A 10 -11.78 42.66 -43.45
N ILE A 11 -11.19 41.88 -42.54
CA ILE A 11 -11.46 41.95 -41.10
C ILE A 11 -10.27 42.65 -40.45
N GLU A 12 -10.53 43.70 -39.68
CA GLU A 12 -9.51 44.45 -38.96
C GLU A 12 -9.36 43.90 -37.54
N VAL A 13 -8.15 43.49 -37.18
CA VAL A 13 -7.82 43.07 -35.82
C VAL A 13 -7.37 44.29 -35.05
N VAL A 14 -8.15 44.62 -34.01
CA VAL A 14 -8.00 45.84 -33.23
C VAL A 14 -7.48 45.49 -31.84
N TYR A 15 -6.48 46.24 -31.35
CA TYR A 15 -5.94 46.11 -30.00
C TYR A 15 -6.13 47.40 -29.20
N VAL A 16 -6.06 47.29 -27.88
CA VAL A 16 -6.13 48.45 -26.97
C VAL A 16 -4.76 49.08 -26.84
N GLU A 17 -4.64 50.36 -27.19
CA GLU A 17 -3.45 51.13 -26.89
C GLU A 17 -3.38 51.40 -25.38
N LYS A 18 -2.18 51.32 -24.79
CA LYS A 18 -1.97 51.52 -23.35
C LYS A 18 -2.44 52.92 -22.95
N GLY A 19 -3.66 53.02 -22.43
CA GLY A 19 -4.22 54.26 -21.89
C GLY A 19 -3.35 54.76 -20.74
N SER A 20 -2.90 56.01 -20.85
CA SER A 20 -2.13 56.70 -19.82
C SER A 20 -2.98 56.91 -18.57
N ASP A 21 -2.71 56.13 -17.52
CA ASP A 21 -2.82 56.40 -16.08
C ASP A 21 -4.07 57.09 -15.48
N VAL A 22 -5.18 57.31 -16.18
CA VAL A 22 -6.40 57.84 -15.55
C VAL A 22 -7.67 57.21 -16.12
N ALA A 23 -8.31 56.40 -15.27
CA ALA A 23 -9.72 55.99 -15.29
C ALA A 23 -10.25 55.23 -16.52
N TRP A 24 -11.11 54.26 -16.25
CA TRP A 24 -11.85 53.40 -17.19
C TRP A 24 -12.79 54.14 -18.17
N GLN A 25 -12.58 55.43 -18.43
CA GLN A 25 -13.45 56.25 -19.27
C GLN A 25 -13.02 56.34 -20.74
N ASN A 26 -11.76 56.07 -21.12
CA ASN A 26 -11.31 56.16 -22.52
C ASN A 26 -10.39 55.00 -22.91
N VAL A 27 -10.96 53.94 -23.48
CA VAL A 27 -10.18 52.86 -24.12
C VAL A 27 -9.95 53.25 -25.58
N LEU A 28 -8.69 53.53 -25.95
CA LEU A 28 -8.31 53.78 -27.33
C LEU A 28 -7.99 52.45 -28.01
N TYR A 29 -8.61 52.25 -29.16
CA TYR A 29 -8.48 51.04 -29.96
C TYR A 29 -7.78 51.37 -31.28
N GLN A 30 -6.83 50.54 -31.68
CA GLN A 30 -6.07 50.73 -32.92
C GLN A 30 -5.96 49.44 -33.72
N VAL A 31 -6.00 49.54 -35.05
CA VAL A 31 -5.81 48.40 -35.95
C VAL A 31 -4.34 47.97 -35.97
N VAL A 32 -4.06 46.72 -35.65
CA VAL A 32 -2.70 46.11 -35.71
C VAL A 32 -2.48 45.23 -36.93
N ALA A 33 -3.54 44.58 -37.40
CA ALA A 33 -3.42 43.60 -38.47
C ALA A 33 -4.72 43.48 -39.26
N ASN A 34 -4.59 43.01 -40.49
CA ASN A 34 -5.71 42.81 -41.41
C ASN A 34 -5.77 41.35 -41.82
N TYR A 35 -6.98 40.78 -41.77
CA TYR A 35 -7.26 39.45 -42.25
C TYR A 35 -8.10 39.52 -43.52
N PHE A 36 -7.59 38.94 -44.61
CA PHE A 36 -8.28 38.88 -45.90
C PHE A 36 -8.95 37.52 -46.06
N GLY A 37 -10.29 37.50 -46.03
CA GLY A 37 -11.08 36.26 -46.04
C GLY A 37 -10.95 35.46 -47.33
N VAL A 38 -10.79 36.14 -48.47
CA VAL A 38 -10.68 35.50 -49.80
C VAL A 38 -9.39 34.67 -49.91
N ASN A 39 -8.27 35.24 -49.48
CA ASN A 39 -6.95 34.62 -49.60
C ASN A 39 -6.50 33.90 -48.33
N LYS A 40 -7.32 33.92 -47.26
CA LYS A 40 -6.98 33.42 -45.90
C LYS A 40 -5.62 33.91 -45.42
N SER A 41 -5.30 35.18 -45.73
CA SER A 41 -4.00 35.78 -45.41
C SER A 41 -4.12 36.76 -44.27
N PHE A 42 -3.13 36.72 -43.38
CA PHE A 42 -2.99 37.64 -42.24
C PHE A 42 -1.79 38.54 -42.51
N SER A 43 -2.03 39.86 -42.50
CA SER A 43 -1.02 40.86 -42.82
C SER A 43 -0.96 41.91 -41.70
N ASP A 44 0.21 42.00 -41.05
CA ASP A 44 0.47 42.98 -40.00
C ASP A 44 0.60 44.39 -40.59
N VAL A 45 0.06 45.39 -39.89
CA VAL A 45 0.18 46.80 -40.28
C VAL A 45 1.62 47.26 -39.97
N PRO A 46 2.36 47.81 -40.95
CA PRO A 46 3.74 48.22 -40.75
C PRO A 46 3.85 49.29 -39.66
N GLY A 47 4.79 49.10 -38.72
CA GLY A 47 5.01 50.01 -37.59
C GLY A 47 4.03 49.84 -36.42
N ARG A 48 3.13 48.86 -36.47
CA ARG A 48 2.21 48.50 -35.38
C ARG A 48 2.51 47.09 -34.89
N THR A 49 2.51 46.89 -33.58
CA THR A 49 2.79 45.58 -32.96
C THR A 49 1.73 45.24 -31.93
N ILE A 50 1.37 43.97 -31.84
CA ILE A 50 0.38 43.49 -30.85
C ILE A 50 0.97 43.63 -29.44
N HIS A 51 0.30 44.40 -28.60
CA HIS A 51 0.67 44.56 -27.20
C HIS A 51 -0.04 43.51 -26.34
N TRP A 52 0.72 42.58 -25.78
CA TRP A 52 0.17 41.59 -24.87
C TRP A 52 0.12 42.13 -23.43
N PRO A 53 -0.88 41.68 -22.63
CA PRO A 53 -0.96 42.06 -21.22
C PRO A 53 0.34 41.79 -20.46
N GLY A 54 0.66 42.67 -19.51
CA GLY A 54 1.89 42.56 -18.72
C GLY A 54 3.18 42.95 -19.45
N GLY A 55 3.08 43.72 -20.54
CA GLY A 55 4.24 44.24 -21.28
C GLY A 55 4.97 43.18 -22.11
N LYS A 56 4.35 42.01 -22.32
CA LYS A 56 4.92 40.94 -23.13
C LYS A 56 4.79 41.29 -24.62
N ARG A 57 5.82 40.93 -25.40
CA ARG A 57 5.82 41.07 -26.87
C ARG A 57 5.40 39.80 -27.59
N VAL A 58 5.31 38.69 -26.84
CA VAL A 58 5.02 37.35 -27.33
C VAL A 58 3.65 36.93 -26.82
N PRO A 59 2.83 36.25 -27.65
CA PRO A 59 1.56 35.69 -27.22
C PRO A 59 1.73 34.82 -25.96
N PRO A 60 0.77 34.86 -25.02
CA PRO A 60 0.73 33.89 -23.96
C PRO A 60 0.58 32.48 -24.56
N PRO A 61 1.17 31.45 -23.93
CA PRO A 61 1.00 30.08 -24.39
C PRO A 61 -0.46 29.64 -24.25
N ASP A 62 -0.98 28.94 -25.26
CA ASP A 62 -2.37 28.44 -25.30
C ASP A 62 -2.65 27.40 -24.21
N THR A 63 -1.62 26.73 -23.72
CA THR A 63 -1.72 25.76 -22.63
C THR A 63 -0.90 26.23 -21.43
N PRO A 64 -1.46 26.25 -20.22
CA PRO A 64 -0.70 26.57 -19.01
C PRO A 64 0.41 25.54 -18.77
N ARG A 65 1.49 25.95 -18.09
CA ARG A 65 2.68 25.11 -17.84
C ARG A 65 2.35 23.76 -17.18
N CYS A 66 1.31 23.74 -16.35
CA CYS A 66 0.90 22.60 -15.52
C CYS A 66 -0.27 21.80 -16.12
N GLY A 67 -0.71 22.11 -17.34
CA GLY A 67 -2.00 21.63 -17.85
C GLY A 67 -3.18 22.35 -17.17
N PHE A 68 -4.37 22.28 -17.77
CA PHE A 68 -5.57 22.92 -17.20
C PHE A 68 -6.00 22.25 -15.89
N ASP A 69 -5.79 20.94 -15.80
CA ASP A 69 -6.19 20.12 -14.65
C ASP A 69 -5.06 19.89 -13.64
N GLY A 70 -3.91 20.55 -13.80
CA GLY A 70 -2.76 20.38 -12.91
C GLY A 70 -1.97 19.06 -13.07
N SER A 71 -2.51 18.10 -13.82
CA SER A 71 -1.95 16.75 -14.03
C SER A 71 -0.60 16.68 -14.74
N LYS A 72 -0.11 17.76 -15.34
CA LYS A 72 1.23 17.83 -15.94
C LYS A 72 2.29 18.34 -14.98
N CYS A 73 1.90 18.86 -13.82
CA CYS A 73 2.85 19.03 -12.74
C CYS A 73 3.12 17.67 -12.12
N SER A 74 4.38 17.36 -11.89
CA SER A 74 4.76 16.21 -11.07
C SER A 74 4.20 16.46 -9.69
N ASP A 75 3.08 15.81 -9.39
CA ASP A 75 2.32 16.08 -8.19
C ASP A 75 3.19 15.83 -6.95
N GLU A 76 3.04 16.71 -5.98
CA GLU A 76 3.35 16.55 -4.56
C GLU A 76 2.63 15.33 -3.93
N GLU A 77 2.27 14.32 -4.73
CA GLU A 77 1.69 13.04 -4.34
C GLU A 77 2.74 11.98 -4.04
N LEU A 78 3.96 12.10 -4.59
CA LEU A 78 5.10 11.28 -4.18
C LEU A 78 5.27 11.24 -2.64
N PRO A 79 5.22 12.36 -1.88
CA PRO A 79 5.34 12.30 -0.42
C PRO A 79 4.15 11.61 0.26
N LYS A 80 2.93 11.70 -0.27
CA LYS A 80 1.74 11.04 0.33
C LYS A 80 1.83 9.52 0.19
N TYR A 81 2.12 9.02 -1.00
CA TYR A 81 2.24 7.58 -1.24
C TYR A 81 3.51 6.97 -0.62
N ALA A 82 4.58 7.75 -0.48
CA ALA A 82 5.80 7.32 0.21
C ALA A 82 5.55 7.01 1.70
N ILE A 83 4.78 7.85 2.40
CA ILE A 83 4.46 7.62 3.81
C ILE A 83 3.54 6.41 3.97
N VAL A 84 2.49 6.30 3.16
CA VAL A 84 1.51 5.20 3.24
C VAL A 84 2.19 3.85 2.94
N SER A 85 3.04 3.78 1.92
CA SER A 85 3.79 2.56 1.59
C SER A 85 4.85 2.22 2.65
N GLY A 86 5.49 3.23 3.26
CA GLY A 86 6.41 3.04 4.39
C GLY A 86 5.73 2.42 5.61
N VAL A 87 4.56 2.92 6.02
CA VAL A 87 3.79 2.37 7.14
C VAL A 87 3.33 0.94 6.85
N LEU A 88 2.80 0.70 5.64
CA LEU A 88 2.31 -0.62 5.25
C LEU A 88 3.44 -1.67 5.23
N SER A 89 4.60 -1.31 4.68
CA SER A 89 5.77 -2.20 4.64
C SER A 89 6.34 -2.47 6.04
N GLY A 90 6.38 -1.46 6.92
CA GLY A 90 6.82 -1.62 8.31
C GLY A 90 5.97 -2.63 9.08
N LEU A 91 4.65 -2.57 8.94
CA LEU A 91 3.74 -3.54 9.56
C LEU A 91 4.02 -4.98 9.08
N VAL A 92 4.21 -5.16 7.77
CA VAL A 92 4.52 -6.48 7.20
C VAL A 92 5.85 -7.01 7.74
N VAL A 93 6.89 -6.17 7.81
CA VAL A 93 8.20 -6.57 8.34
C VAL A 93 8.11 -6.98 9.80
N ILE A 94 7.37 -6.23 10.63
CA ILE A 94 7.17 -6.58 12.05
C ILE A 94 6.46 -7.94 12.18
N LEU A 95 5.41 -8.18 11.39
CA LEU A 95 4.72 -9.48 11.38
C LEU A 95 5.65 -10.62 10.96
N CYS A 96 6.49 -10.41 9.94
CA CYS A 96 7.48 -11.40 9.51
C CYS A 96 8.50 -11.70 10.61
N ILE A 97 8.99 -10.68 11.32
CA ILE A 97 9.93 -10.85 12.43
C ILE A 97 9.29 -11.64 13.57
N VAL A 98 8.09 -11.26 14.00
CA VAL A 98 7.35 -11.97 15.06
C VAL A 98 7.12 -13.43 14.67
N PHE A 99 6.69 -13.67 13.43
CA PHE A 99 6.48 -15.02 12.91
C PHE A 99 7.77 -15.86 12.92
N PHE A 100 8.89 -15.27 12.49
CA PHE A 100 10.20 -15.91 12.54
C PHE A 100 10.62 -16.29 13.96
N PHE A 101 10.43 -15.39 14.93
CA PHE A 101 10.74 -15.66 16.34
C PHE A 101 9.87 -16.77 16.92
N ILE A 102 8.56 -16.75 16.64
CA ILE A 102 7.65 -17.81 17.06
C ILE A 102 8.07 -19.14 16.43
N TYR A 103 8.37 -19.17 15.14
CA TYR A 103 8.83 -20.37 14.43
C TYR A 103 10.13 -20.92 15.04
N ARG A 104 11.13 -20.06 15.29
CA ARG A 104 12.40 -20.45 15.93
C ARG A 104 12.19 -20.98 17.34
N ARG A 105 11.33 -20.34 18.13
CA ARG A 105 11.03 -20.76 19.50
C ARG A 105 10.26 -22.07 19.54
N ALA A 106 9.27 -22.24 18.67
CA ALA A 106 8.53 -23.50 18.54
C ALA A 106 9.46 -24.64 18.11
N PHE A 107 10.38 -24.39 17.19
CA PHE A 107 11.39 -25.36 16.78
C PHE A 107 12.33 -25.77 17.92
N ALA A 108 12.83 -24.80 18.70
CA ALA A 108 13.66 -25.08 19.87
C ALA A 108 12.92 -25.95 20.90
N ASN A 109 11.65 -25.63 21.17
CA ASN A 109 10.83 -26.35 22.14
C ASN A 109 10.52 -27.80 21.69
N ARG A 110 10.35 -28.05 20.39
CA ARG A 110 10.10 -29.41 19.85
C ARG A 110 11.21 -30.40 20.18
N THR A 111 12.46 -29.93 20.27
CA THR A 111 13.61 -30.80 20.62
C THR A 111 13.68 -31.14 22.13
N LEU A 112 13.01 -30.36 22.98
CA LEU A 112 13.04 -30.50 24.43
C LEU A 112 11.86 -31.30 24.99
N SER A 113 10.72 -31.34 24.30
CA SER A 113 9.53 -32.09 24.75
C SER A 113 9.78 -33.59 24.93
N GLY A 114 10.71 -34.17 24.17
CA GLY A 114 11.15 -35.57 24.36
C GLY A 114 12.08 -35.78 25.55
N ARG A 115 12.71 -34.73 26.08
CA ARG A 115 13.65 -34.80 27.22
C ARG A 115 12.96 -34.67 28.57
N LYS A 116 11.81 -33.98 28.64
CA LYS A 116 11.00 -33.84 29.87
C LYS A 116 10.49 -35.18 30.41
N GLN A 117 10.12 -36.11 29.53
CA GLN A 117 9.62 -37.44 29.93
C GLN A 117 10.70 -38.29 30.60
N ARG A 118 11.96 -38.18 30.14
CA ARG A 118 13.06 -39.02 30.59
C ARG A 118 13.51 -38.70 32.02
N THR A 119 13.48 -37.42 32.42
CA THR A 119 13.90 -37.00 33.76
C THR A 119 12.88 -37.35 34.84
N GLU A 120 11.58 -37.26 34.53
CA GLU A 120 10.48 -37.61 35.45
C GLU A 120 10.41 -39.13 35.73
N ILE A 121 10.65 -39.97 34.72
CA ILE A 121 10.65 -41.43 34.88
C ILE A 121 11.83 -41.89 35.77
N SER A 122 13.01 -41.28 35.64
CA SER A 122 14.19 -41.65 36.44
C SER A 122 14.03 -41.39 37.93
N HIS A 123 13.38 -40.29 38.33
CA HIS A 123 13.17 -40.00 39.75
C HIS A 123 12.16 -40.96 40.40
N LYS A 124 11.12 -41.36 39.65
CA LYS A 124 10.13 -42.36 40.10
C LYS A 124 10.73 -43.76 40.23
N ALA A 125 11.65 -44.15 39.33
CA ALA A 125 12.33 -45.44 39.39
C ALA A 125 13.30 -45.56 40.59
N LEU A 126 14.01 -44.49 40.95
CA LEU A 126 14.90 -44.46 42.13
C LEU A 126 14.13 -44.58 43.45
N GLN A 127 12.98 -43.92 43.57
CA GLN A 127 12.12 -44.05 44.76
C GLN A 127 11.42 -45.42 44.86
N ALA A 128 11.04 -46.01 43.72
CA ALA A 128 10.47 -47.36 43.68
C ALA A 128 11.50 -48.42 44.09
N GLY A 129 12.75 -48.32 43.63
CA GLY A 129 13.83 -49.24 44.03
C GLY A 129 14.19 -49.15 45.51
N SER A 130 14.13 -47.94 46.11
CA SER A 130 14.43 -47.75 47.53
C SER A 130 13.33 -48.26 48.47
N ARG A 131 12.06 -48.34 48.02
CA ARG A 131 10.96 -48.94 48.78
C ARG A 131 11.03 -50.48 48.77
N VAL A 132 11.27 -51.07 47.61
CA VAL A 132 11.38 -52.54 47.46
C VAL A 132 12.54 -53.11 48.30
N GLY A 133 13.65 -52.37 48.45
CA GLY A 133 14.79 -52.80 49.27
C GLY A 133 14.58 -52.73 50.79
N LEU A 134 13.54 -52.05 51.28
CA LEU A 134 13.24 -51.93 52.72
C LEU A 134 12.14 -52.91 53.18
N ASP A 135 11.32 -53.42 52.25
CA ASP A 135 10.22 -54.35 52.57
C ASP A 135 10.66 -55.83 52.59
N ASP A 136 11.81 -56.18 51.99
CA ASP A 136 12.31 -57.56 51.93
C ASP A 136 12.98 -58.05 53.24
N MET A 137 13.10 -57.20 54.27
CA MET A 137 13.73 -57.58 55.56
C MET A 137 12.74 -57.72 56.73
N GLU A 138 11.42 -57.50 56.53
CA GLU A 138 10.46 -57.49 57.65
C GLU A 138 9.48 -58.68 57.70
N ASN A 139 9.24 -59.45 56.62
CA ASN A 139 8.45 -60.70 56.77
C ASN A 139 8.55 -61.70 55.58
N PRO A 140 9.43 -62.71 55.64
CA PRO A 140 9.51 -63.74 54.60
C PRO A 140 8.34 -64.74 54.61
N LEU A 141 7.50 -64.77 55.66
CA LEU A 141 6.38 -65.72 55.78
C LEU A 141 5.04 -65.20 55.24
N GLY A 142 4.93 -63.90 54.93
CA GLY A 142 3.68 -63.30 54.44
C GLY A 142 3.36 -63.53 52.96
N ARG A 143 4.36 -63.83 52.12
CA ARG A 143 4.15 -63.92 50.65
C ARG A 143 3.49 -65.22 50.18
N TYR A 144 3.57 -66.31 50.94
CA TYR A 144 3.01 -67.60 50.52
C TYR A 144 1.49 -67.74 50.78
N LEU A 145 0.90 -66.93 51.67
CA LEU A 145 -0.52 -67.04 52.02
C LEU A 145 -1.47 -66.23 51.12
N GLN A 146 -0.97 -65.39 50.21
CA GLN A 146 -1.81 -64.61 49.27
C GLN A 146 -2.04 -65.28 47.91
N LEU A 147 -1.38 -66.42 47.63
CA LEU A 147 -1.46 -67.09 46.33
C LEU A 147 -2.64 -68.07 46.19
N THR A 148 -3.53 -68.21 47.18
CA THR A 148 -4.54 -69.29 47.19
C THR A 148 -6.00 -68.83 47.26
N SER A 149 -6.36 -67.56 47.08
CA SER A 149 -7.75 -67.12 47.34
C SER A 149 -8.35 -66.06 46.42
N ALA A 150 -8.14 -66.14 45.10
CA ALA A 150 -8.97 -65.39 44.15
C ALA A 150 -9.96 -66.35 43.43
N PRO A 151 -11.29 -66.14 43.56
CA PRO A 151 -12.31 -66.97 42.90
C PRO A 151 -12.45 -66.63 41.41
N LEU A 152 -12.81 -67.66 40.62
CA LEU A 152 -13.15 -67.60 39.19
C LEU A 152 -14.43 -66.79 38.96
N GLN A 153 -14.36 -65.69 38.19
CA GLN A 153 -15.53 -65.06 37.55
C GLN A 153 -15.06 -64.15 36.40
N GLU A 154 -15.07 -64.64 35.16
CA GLU A 154 -16.14 -64.63 34.15
C GLU A 154 -15.87 -63.54 33.10
N ILE A 155 -15.45 -63.99 31.91
CA ILE A 155 -15.12 -63.17 30.75
C ILE A 155 -16.43 -62.71 30.11
N ARG A 156 -16.76 -61.42 30.19
CA ARG A 156 -17.83 -60.81 29.39
C ARG A 156 -17.21 -59.94 28.29
N PHE A 157 -17.21 -60.49 27.08
CA PHE A 157 -16.99 -59.77 25.83
C PHE A 157 -18.22 -58.89 25.54
N SER A 158 -18.02 -57.61 25.29
CA SER A 158 -18.99 -56.79 24.56
C SER A 158 -18.23 -56.03 23.48
N ASN A 159 -18.34 -56.57 22.26
CA ASN A 159 -18.16 -55.82 21.02
C ASN A 159 -19.42 -54.99 20.79
N GLU A 160 -19.27 -53.71 20.47
CA GLU A 160 -20.06 -53.01 19.44
C GLU A 160 -19.40 -51.64 19.17
N PRO A 161 -19.04 -51.31 17.92
CA PRO A 161 -18.79 -49.94 17.49
C PRO A 161 -20.02 -49.38 16.76
N ASP A 162 -20.40 -48.13 17.04
CA ASP A 162 -21.27 -47.39 16.10
C ASP A 162 -20.89 -45.90 16.07
N GLU A 163 -20.27 -45.54 14.95
CA GLU A 163 -20.58 -44.41 14.08
C GLU A 163 -21.07 -43.08 14.68
N SER A 164 -20.25 -42.03 14.53
CA SER A 164 -20.62 -40.74 13.89
C SER A 164 -19.40 -39.86 13.63
#